data_AF-A0A7I6N543-F1
#
_entry.id   AF-A0A7I6N543-F1
#
_cell.length_a   1.000
_cell.length_b   1.000
_cell.length_c   1.000
_cell.angle_alpha   90.00
_cell.angle_beta   90.00
_cell.angle_gamma   90.00
#
_symmetry.space_group_name_H-M   'P 1'
#
loop_
_entity.id
_entity.type
_entity.pdbx_description
1 polymer ?
#
loop_
_entity_poly.entity_id
_entity_poly.type
_entity_poly.pdbx_seq_one_letter_code
_entity_poly.pdbx_strand_id
1 'polypeptide(L)'
;ELEDLQARRLFSEAEVRQIVAKRRDFEYALRRLPMRKIDALRYIEYELQLDALRAARKTRLGLTKTTLGDTAGVRRVHALFDRALRKFRGSVELWLQYVAFCQSEGSDRVLSHVFSRALQSHPRSAELWIEAASYEFASNLNVDSARVLMQRAIRLNKHSQ
;
A
#
# COMPACT_ATOMS: atom_id res chain seq x y z
N GLU A 1 -9.15 4.96 16.90
CA GLU A 1 -9.39 5.37 15.50
C GLU A 1 -10.86 5.72 15.28
N LEU A 2 -11.77 4.74 15.35
CA LEU A 2 -13.19 4.97 15.06
C LEU A 2 -13.86 5.93 16.05
N GLU A 3 -13.47 5.90 17.32
CA GLU A 3 -13.93 6.85 18.35
C GLU A 3 -13.47 8.30 18.06
N ASP A 4 -12.23 8.48 17.56
CA ASP A 4 -11.72 9.81 17.15
C ASP A 4 -12.48 10.33 15.92
N LEU A 5 -12.79 9.45 14.96
CA LEU A 5 -13.59 9.77 13.79
C LEU A 5 -15.04 10.13 14.14
N GLN A 6 -15.61 9.46 15.14
CA GLN A 6 -16.95 9.75 15.67
C GLN A 6 -16.97 11.08 16.45
N ALA A 7 -15.98 11.32 17.30
CA ALA A 7 -15.86 12.57 18.07
C ALA A 7 -15.77 13.81 17.17
N ARG A 8 -15.14 13.66 15.99
CA ARG A 8 -15.01 14.71 14.96
C ARG A 8 -16.21 14.86 14.03
N ARG A 9 -17.27 14.05 14.25
CA ARG A 9 -18.47 13.98 13.40
C ARG A 9 -18.15 13.69 11.92
N LEU A 10 -17.03 13.00 11.65
CA LEU A 10 -16.67 12.56 10.30
C LEU A 10 -17.53 11.37 9.87
N PHE A 11 -17.91 10.52 10.82
CA PHE A 11 -18.82 9.40 10.61
C PHE A 11 -19.89 9.40 11.69
N SER A 12 -21.11 9.02 11.30
CA SER A 12 -22.18 8.77 12.26
C SER A 12 -21.94 7.43 12.99
N GLU A 13 -22.56 7.26 14.15
CA GLU A 13 -22.45 6.00 14.89
C GLU A 13 -22.96 4.80 14.09
N ALA A 14 -24.02 4.98 13.30
CA ALA A 14 -24.55 3.95 12.41
C ALA A 14 -23.54 3.55 11.32
N GLU A 15 -22.85 4.52 10.71
CA GLU A 15 -21.79 4.26 9.73
C GLU A 15 -20.60 3.55 10.37
N VAL A 16 -20.19 3.95 11.58
CA VAL A 16 -19.11 3.29 12.32
C VAL A 16 -19.46 1.82 12.57
N ARG A 17 -20.68 1.52 13.00
CA ARG A 17 -21.12 0.12 13.19
C ARG A 17 -21.07 -0.66 11.87
N GLN A 18 -21.48 -0.07 10.75
CA GLN A 18 -21.39 -0.71 9.44
C GLN A 18 -19.93 -0.96 9.01
N ILE A 19 -19.04 0.00 9.25
CA ILE A 19 -17.60 -0.13 8.97
C ILE A 19 -16.99 -1.27 9.80
N VAL A 20 -17.32 -1.34 11.09
CA VAL A 20 -16.87 -2.42 11.98
C VAL A 20 -17.37 -3.79 11.50
N ALA A 21 -18.65 -3.88 11.13
CA ALA A 21 -19.23 -5.12 10.60
C ALA A 21 -18.52 -5.56 9.32
N LYS A 22 -18.35 -4.67 8.34
CA LYS A 22 -17.63 -4.99 7.09
C LYS A 22 -16.18 -5.40 7.32
N ARG A 23 -15.45 -4.66 8.17
CA ARG A 23 -14.06 -5.00 8.54
C ARG A 23 -13.97 -6.38 9.17
N ARG A 24 -14.94 -6.73 10.04
CA ARG A 24 -15.03 -8.06 10.65
C ARG A 24 -15.23 -9.15 9.60
N ASP A 25 -16.12 -8.93 8.63
CA ASP A 25 -16.39 -9.90 7.55
C ASP A 25 -15.16 -10.11 6.66
N PHE A 26 -14.42 -9.04 6.34
CA PHE A 26 -13.14 -9.15 5.63
C PHE A 26 -12.07 -9.90 6.45
N GLU A 27 -11.98 -9.65 7.76
CA GLU A 27 -11.06 -10.40 8.61
C GLU A 27 -11.41 -11.89 8.69
N TYR A 28 -12.70 -12.23 8.74
CA TYR A 28 -13.14 -13.63 8.61
C TYR A 28 -12.76 -14.23 7.26
N ALA A 29 -12.96 -13.49 6.16
CA ALA A 29 -12.58 -13.94 4.82
C ALA A 29 -11.06 -14.17 4.68
N LEU A 30 -10.24 -13.33 5.32
CA LEU A 30 -8.77 -13.48 5.33
C LEU A 30 -8.27 -14.61 6.22
N ARG A 31 -8.98 -14.91 7.32
CA ARG A 31 -8.66 -16.02 8.22
C ARG A 31 -9.04 -17.38 7.63
N ARG A 32 -10.00 -17.41 6.70
CA ARG A 32 -10.39 -18.63 6.00
C ARG A 32 -9.19 -19.25 5.28
N LEU A 33 -9.06 -20.58 5.38
CA LEU A 33 -8.05 -21.35 4.66
C LEU A 33 -8.71 -22.05 3.45
N PRO A 34 -8.16 -21.94 2.22
CA PRO A 34 -7.05 -21.08 1.83
C PRO A 34 -7.45 -19.60 1.67
N MET A 35 -6.64 -18.70 2.20
CA MET A 35 -6.72 -17.26 1.91
C MET A 35 -6.59 -17.05 0.40
N ARG A 36 -7.53 -16.32 -0.21
CA ARG A 36 -7.53 -16.00 -1.64
C ARG A 36 -6.93 -14.61 -1.85
N LYS A 37 -6.16 -14.43 -2.93
CA LYS A 37 -5.61 -13.10 -3.29
C LYS A 37 -6.71 -12.06 -3.46
N ILE A 38 -7.82 -12.46 -4.09
CA ILE A 38 -8.99 -11.60 -4.33
C ILE A 38 -9.58 -11.05 -3.03
N ASP A 39 -9.65 -11.85 -1.96
CA ASP A 39 -10.21 -11.41 -0.67
C ASP A 39 -9.33 -10.31 -0.04
N ALA A 40 -8.00 -10.42 -0.16
CA ALA A 40 -7.07 -9.40 0.30
C ALA A 40 -7.16 -8.11 -0.53
N LEU A 41 -7.22 -8.23 -1.86
CA LEU A 41 -7.35 -7.08 -2.75
C LEU A 41 -8.66 -6.32 -2.50
N ARG A 42 -9.78 -7.03 -2.35
CA ARG A 42 -11.08 -6.42 -2.01
C ARG A 42 -11.03 -5.68 -0.68
N TYR A 43 -10.33 -6.22 0.31
CA TYR A 43 -10.22 -5.54 1.59
C TYR A 43 -9.35 -4.27 1.49
N ILE A 44 -8.24 -4.33 0.74
CA ILE A 44 -7.40 -3.16 0.46
C ILE A 44 -8.21 -2.08 -0.26
N GLU A 45 -8.92 -2.43 -1.33
CA GLU A 45 -9.76 -1.51 -2.09
C GLU A 45 -10.81 -0.84 -1.19
N TYR A 46 -11.46 -1.61 -0.32
CA TYR A 46 -12.43 -1.08 0.63
C TYR A 46 -11.81 -0.07 1.61
N GLU A 47 -10.62 -0.35 2.17
CA GLU A 47 -9.96 0.59 3.09
C GLU A 47 -9.47 1.85 2.34
N LEU A 48 -9.05 1.75 1.08
CA LEU A 48 -8.72 2.90 0.24
C LEU A 48 -9.94 3.79 -0.04
N GLN A 49 -11.08 3.18 -0.39
CA GLN A 49 -12.33 3.92 -0.60
C GLN A 49 -12.82 4.60 0.68
N LEU A 50 -12.68 3.92 1.82
CA LEU A 50 -13.02 4.48 3.12
C LEU A 50 -12.11 5.67 3.48
N ASP A 51 -10.82 5.57 3.20
CA ASP A 51 -9.88 6.67 3.45
C ASP A 51 -10.13 7.87 2.52
N ALA A 52 -10.42 7.63 1.24
CA ALA A 52 -10.84 8.67 0.30
C ALA A 52 -12.12 9.38 0.77
N LEU A 53 -13.11 8.63 1.27
CA LEU A 53 -14.34 9.18 1.84
C LEU A 53 -14.05 10.02 3.09
N ARG A 54 -13.19 9.53 4.00
CA ARG A 54 -12.73 10.29 5.17
C ARG A 54 -12.07 11.60 4.73
N ALA A 55 -11.15 11.55 3.77
CA ALA A 55 -10.43 12.71 3.26
C ALA A 55 -11.39 13.76 2.66
N ALA A 56 -12.35 13.34 1.83
CA ALA A 56 -13.36 14.23 1.25
C ALA A 56 -14.29 14.86 2.32
N ARG A 57 -14.63 14.13 3.38
CA ARG A 57 -15.41 14.67 4.50
C ARG A 57 -14.59 15.64 5.34
N LYS A 58 -13.30 15.36 5.54
CA LYS A 58 -12.37 16.24 6.25
C LYS A 58 -12.20 17.58 5.55
N THR A 59 -12.04 17.58 4.22
CA THR A 59 -11.96 18.81 3.42
C THR A 59 -13.26 19.60 3.47
N ARG A 60 -14.41 18.93 3.33
CA ARG A 60 -15.74 19.57 3.43
C ARG A 60 -16.00 20.23 4.79
N LEU A 61 -15.50 19.65 5.88
CA LEU A 61 -15.62 20.21 7.23
C LEU A 61 -14.53 21.24 7.58
N GLY A 62 -13.58 21.49 6.68
CA GLY A 62 -12.48 22.45 6.91
C GLY A 62 -11.53 22.04 8.03
N LEU A 63 -11.46 20.76 8.37
CA LEU A 63 -10.63 20.25 9.47
C LEU A 63 -9.17 20.15 9.04
N THR A 64 -8.30 20.97 9.64
CA THR A 64 -6.86 20.99 9.31
C THR A 64 -6.02 20.05 10.18
N LYS A 65 -6.47 19.75 11.40
CA LYS A 65 -5.69 18.94 12.36
C LYS A 65 -5.62 17.48 11.95
N THR A 66 -4.41 17.02 11.64
CA THR A 66 -4.11 15.59 11.44
C THR A 66 -4.20 14.83 12.76
N THR A 67 -4.92 13.70 12.76
CA THR A 67 -4.99 12.82 13.95
C THR A 67 -4.66 11.37 13.66
N LEU A 68 -4.65 10.59 14.74
CA LEU A 68 -4.57 9.14 14.71
C LEU A 68 -5.58 8.53 13.72
N GLY A 69 -6.81 9.06 13.65
CA GLY A 69 -7.81 8.63 12.66
C GLY A 69 -7.36 8.74 11.21
N ASP A 70 -6.56 9.76 10.88
CA ASP A 70 -6.08 10.00 9.52
C ASP A 70 -4.95 9.06 9.12
N THR A 71 -4.06 8.72 10.06
CA THR A 71 -2.90 7.83 9.79
C THR A 71 -3.24 6.35 9.90
N ALA A 72 -4.32 6.00 10.59
CA ALA A 72 -4.65 4.61 10.86
C ALA A 72 -5.17 3.85 9.63
N GLY A 73 -5.88 4.52 8.71
CA GLY A 73 -6.32 3.93 7.43
C GLY A 73 -5.13 3.48 6.59
N VAL A 74 -4.19 4.39 6.36
CA VAL A 74 -2.94 4.16 5.61
C VAL A 74 -2.11 3.02 6.22
N ARG A 75 -1.89 3.06 7.54
CA ARG A 75 -1.14 1.99 8.26
C ARG A 75 -1.76 0.62 8.08
N ARG A 76 -3.09 0.56 8.01
CA ARG A 76 -3.81 -0.69 7.82
C ARG A 76 -3.66 -1.22 6.41
N VAL A 77 -3.72 -0.35 5.41
CA VAL A 77 -3.48 -0.74 4.01
C VAL A 77 -2.08 -1.35 3.87
N HIS A 78 -1.04 -0.72 4.46
CA HIS A 78 0.30 -1.32 4.52
C HIS A 78 0.31 -2.71 5.17
N ALA A 79 -0.34 -2.87 6.33
CA ALA A 79 -0.42 -4.15 7.02
C ALA A 79 -1.15 -5.24 6.19
N LEU A 80 -2.16 -4.85 5.41
CA LEU A 80 -2.87 -5.75 4.50
C LEU A 80 -1.99 -6.18 3.32
N PHE A 81 -1.26 -5.25 2.69
CA PHE A 81 -0.26 -5.59 1.68
C PHE A 81 0.81 -6.53 2.24
N ASP A 82 1.33 -6.27 3.44
CA ASP A 82 2.32 -7.15 4.08
C ASP A 82 1.76 -8.55 4.39
N ARG A 83 0.49 -8.67 4.81
CA ARG A 83 -0.18 -9.96 4.96
C ARG A 83 -0.33 -10.69 3.62
N ALA A 84 -0.75 -9.96 2.59
CA ALA A 84 -0.94 -10.53 1.25
C ALA A 84 0.39 -11.01 0.67
N LEU A 85 1.46 -10.20 0.75
CA LEU A 85 2.79 -10.50 0.22
C LEU A 85 3.50 -11.62 0.98
N ARG A 86 3.24 -11.80 2.29
CA ARG A 86 3.76 -12.97 3.03
C ARG A 86 3.28 -14.30 2.42
N LYS A 87 2.04 -14.33 1.94
CA LYS A 87 1.43 -15.52 1.33
C LYS A 87 1.66 -15.61 -0.18
N PHE A 88 1.58 -14.49 -0.88
CA PHE A 88 1.65 -14.39 -2.34
C PHE A 88 2.93 -13.70 -2.82
N ARG A 89 4.08 -14.04 -2.23
CA ARG A 89 5.38 -13.42 -2.53
C ARG A 89 5.76 -13.46 -4.00
N GLY A 90 5.28 -14.49 -4.73
CA GLY A 90 5.57 -14.72 -6.14
C GLY A 90 4.82 -13.82 -7.12
N SER A 91 3.84 -13.03 -6.67
CA SER A 91 3.05 -12.19 -7.57
C SER A 91 3.73 -10.82 -7.76
N VAL A 92 4.38 -10.60 -8.90
CA VAL A 92 4.97 -9.30 -9.27
C VAL A 92 3.90 -8.21 -9.30
N GLU A 93 2.72 -8.51 -9.85
CA GLU A 93 1.57 -7.60 -9.86
C GLU A 93 1.20 -7.06 -8.47
N LEU A 94 1.24 -7.90 -7.43
CA LEU A 94 0.93 -7.47 -6.06
C LEU A 94 2.01 -6.55 -5.49
N TRP A 95 3.27 -6.75 -5.87
CA TRP A 95 4.36 -5.84 -5.52
C TRP A 95 4.19 -4.48 -6.19
N LEU A 96 3.86 -4.45 -7.48
CA LEU A 96 3.62 -3.22 -8.24
C LEU A 96 2.42 -2.45 -7.69
N GLN A 97 1.32 -3.13 -7.36
CA GLN A 97 0.18 -2.50 -6.69
C GLN A 97 0.57 -1.88 -5.35
N TYR A 98 1.45 -2.53 -4.58
CA TYR A 98 1.91 -1.97 -3.31
C TYR A 98 2.82 -0.75 -3.52
N VAL A 99 3.71 -0.80 -4.51
CA VAL A 99 4.57 0.32 -4.93
C VAL A 99 3.71 1.53 -5.33
N ALA A 100 2.72 1.32 -6.20
CA ALA A 100 1.80 2.38 -6.65
C ALA A 100 1.05 3.01 -5.47
N PHE A 101 0.58 2.20 -4.52
CA PHE A 101 -0.04 2.71 -3.29
C PHE A 101 0.92 3.60 -2.49
N CYS A 102 2.14 3.11 -2.22
CA CYS A 102 3.14 3.86 -1.46
C CYS A 102 3.54 5.18 -2.16
N GLN A 103 3.59 5.20 -3.50
CA GLN A 103 3.83 6.41 -4.30
C GLN A 103 2.68 7.41 -4.15
N SER A 104 1.43 6.94 -4.23
CA SER A 104 0.24 7.82 -4.11
C SER A 104 0.12 8.47 -2.72
N GLU A 105 0.57 7.78 -1.68
CA GLU A 105 0.53 8.26 -0.29
C GLU A 105 1.75 9.13 0.07
N GLY A 106 2.82 9.10 -0.73
CA GLY A 106 4.08 9.79 -0.39
C GLY A 106 4.86 9.13 0.75
N SER A 107 4.76 7.80 0.88
CA SER A 107 5.43 7.03 1.95
C SER A 107 6.83 6.59 1.55
N ASP A 108 7.73 7.54 1.28
CA ASP A 108 9.04 7.29 0.64
C ASP A 108 9.91 6.25 1.39
N ARG A 109 10.00 6.37 2.72
CA ARG A 109 10.77 5.42 3.54
C ARG A 109 10.23 3.99 3.45
N VAL A 110 8.91 3.84 3.39
CA VAL A 110 8.27 2.53 3.25
C VAL A 110 8.51 2.00 1.84
N LEU A 111 8.40 2.88 0.84
CA LEU A 111 8.59 2.55 -0.56
C LEU A 111 10.00 2.00 -0.85
N SER A 112 11.06 2.65 -0.36
CA SER A 112 12.44 2.13 -0.52
C SER A 112 12.60 0.73 0.10
N HIS A 113 11.94 0.46 1.23
CA HIS A 113 11.97 -0.86 1.86
C HIS A 113 11.15 -1.90 1.06
N VAL A 114 10.01 -1.49 0.49
CA VAL A 114 9.20 -2.32 -0.40
C VAL A 114 9.98 -2.69 -1.67
N PHE A 115 10.65 -1.73 -2.32
CA PHE A 115 11.51 -2.00 -3.47
C PHE A 115 12.63 -2.98 -3.13
N SER A 116 13.31 -2.79 -2.00
CA SER A 116 14.37 -3.69 -1.55
C SER A 116 13.86 -5.14 -1.41
N ARG A 117 12.68 -5.33 -0.80
CA ARG A 117 12.06 -6.66 -0.63
C ARG A 117 11.56 -7.24 -1.95
N ALA A 118 11.00 -6.40 -2.83
CA ALA A 118 10.51 -6.80 -4.14
C ALA A 118 11.66 -7.30 -5.02
N LEU A 119 12.77 -6.57 -5.09
CA LEU A 119 13.96 -6.92 -5.87
C LEU A 119 14.67 -8.18 -5.33
N GLN A 120 14.67 -8.38 -4.01
CA GLN A 120 15.18 -9.63 -3.41
C GLN A 120 14.30 -10.83 -3.77
N SER A 121 12.98 -10.64 -3.82
CA SER A 121 12.02 -11.70 -4.15
C SER A 121 12.00 -12.01 -5.66
N HIS A 122 12.22 -10.99 -6.49
CA HIS A 122 12.08 -11.02 -7.95
C HIS A 122 13.29 -10.42 -8.66
N PRO A 123 14.50 -10.99 -8.48
CA PRO A 123 15.71 -10.42 -9.06
C PRO A 123 15.72 -10.41 -10.59
N ARG A 124 14.90 -11.27 -11.22
CA ARG A 124 14.77 -11.39 -12.67
C ARG A 124 13.68 -10.52 -13.31
N SER A 125 12.89 -9.81 -12.51
CA SER A 125 11.82 -8.96 -13.04
C SER A 125 12.39 -7.61 -13.48
N ALA A 126 12.57 -7.40 -14.78
CA ALA A 126 13.04 -6.13 -15.33
C ALA A 126 12.11 -4.96 -14.97
N GLU A 127 10.80 -5.21 -14.95
CA GLU A 127 9.77 -4.22 -14.61
C GLU A 127 10.00 -3.61 -13.21
N LEU A 128 10.27 -4.45 -12.20
CA LEU A 128 10.54 -3.96 -10.83
C LEU A 128 11.85 -3.16 -10.73
N TRP A 129 12.87 -3.53 -11.52
CA TRP A 129 14.12 -2.77 -11.56
C TRP A 129 13.95 -1.40 -12.22
N ILE A 130 13.18 -1.34 -13.31
CA ILE A 130 12.89 -0.08 -14.02
C ILE A 130 12.08 0.84 -13.11
N GLU A 131 11.02 0.34 -12.47
CA GLU A 131 10.22 1.13 -11.53
C GLU A 131 11.04 1.64 -10.35
N ALA A 132 11.88 0.80 -9.75
CA ALA A 132 12.76 1.21 -8.65
C ALA A 132 13.76 2.31 -9.07
N ALA A 133 14.40 2.15 -10.22
CA ALA A 133 15.36 3.13 -10.73
C ALA A 133 14.69 4.45 -11.13
N SER A 134 13.52 4.38 -11.78
CA SER A 134 12.71 5.56 -12.12
C SER A 134 12.29 6.33 -10.88
N TYR A 135 11.88 5.63 -9.81
CA TYR A 135 11.53 6.28 -8.54
C TYR A 135 12.73 6.97 -7.88
N GLU A 136 13.89 6.30 -7.79
CA GLU A 136 15.10 6.92 -7.22
C GLU A 136 15.56 8.16 -8.03
N PHE A 137 15.40 8.12 -9.35
CA PHE A 137 15.74 9.24 -10.22
C PHE A 137 14.75 10.40 -10.11
N ALA A 138 13.44 10.13 -10.20
CA ALA A 138 12.41 11.15 -10.27
C ALA A 138 12.03 11.73 -8.91
N SER A 139 11.89 10.88 -7.88
CA SER A 139 11.41 11.29 -6.56
C SER A 139 12.54 11.65 -5.61
N ASN A 140 13.60 10.83 -5.55
CA ASN A 140 14.74 11.08 -4.65
C ASN A 140 15.84 11.95 -5.27
N LEU A 141 15.72 12.30 -6.57
CA LEU A 141 16.73 13.03 -7.35
C LEU A 141 18.13 12.38 -7.27
N ASN A 142 18.18 11.07 -7.05
CA ASN A 142 19.40 10.32 -6.78
C ASN A 142 19.83 9.53 -8.02
N VAL A 143 20.50 10.24 -8.93
CA VAL A 143 20.99 9.71 -10.21
C VAL A 143 21.98 8.54 -10.01
N ASP A 144 22.80 8.60 -8.97
CA ASP A 144 23.80 7.57 -8.69
C ASP A 144 23.15 6.27 -8.24
N SER A 145 22.14 6.35 -7.35
CA SER A 145 21.40 5.18 -6.90
C SER A 145 20.62 4.54 -8.04
N ALA A 146 19.96 5.35 -8.88
CA ALA A 146 19.29 4.87 -10.08
C ALA A 146 20.25 4.15 -11.04
N ARG A 147 21.46 4.71 -11.25
CA ARG A 147 22.51 4.08 -12.07
C ARG A 147 22.96 2.75 -11.49
N VAL A 148 23.20 2.67 -10.18
CA VAL A 148 23.61 1.43 -9.50
C VAL A 148 22.52 0.35 -9.62
N LEU A 149 21.25 0.72 -9.45
CA LEU A 149 20.12 -0.19 -9.63
C LEU A 149 20.07 -0.74 -11.06
N MET A 150 20.17 0.12 -12.06
CA MET A 150 20.12 -0.30 -13.47
C MET A 150 21.32 -1.18 -13.86
N GLN A 151 22.53 -0.85 -13.38
CA GLN A 151 23.72 -1.68 -13.60
C GLN A 151 23.57 -3.07 -12.97
N ARG A 152 22.97 -3.16 -11.76
CA ARG A 152 22.66 -4.46 -11.13
C ARG A 152 21.62 -5.24 -11.93
N ALA A 153 20.58 -4.56 -12.40
CA ALA A 153 19.54 -5.16 -13.24
C ALA A 153 20.15 -5.81 -14.51
N ILE A 154 21.02 -5.10 -15.24
CA ILE A 154 21.69 -5.62 -16.45
C ILE A 154 22.56 -6.84 -16.13
N ARG A 155 23.28 -6.83 -15.01
CA ARG A 155 24.13 -7.97 -14.61
C ARG A 155 23.31 -9.22 -14.28
N LEU A 156 22.10 -9.04 -13.75
CA LEU A 156 21.20 -10.13 -13.37
C LEU A 156 20.36 -10.62 -14.57
N ASN A 157 19.94 -9.69 -15.44
CA ASN A 157 19.06 -9.94 -16.58
C ASN A 157 19.82 -9.90 -17.91
N LYS A 158 20.94 -10.63 -17.99
CA LYS A 158 21.80 -10.66 -19.19
C LYS A 158 21.13 -11.23 -20.45
N HIS A 159 20.05 -11.99 -20.29
CA HIS A 159 19.37 -12.72 -21.38
C HIS A 159 18.04 -12.09 -21.83
N SER A 160 17.68 -10.90 -21.34
CA SER A 160 16.51 -10.14 -21.84
C SER A 160 16.89 -9.16 -22.96
N GLN A 161 18.02 -9.39 -23.63
CA GLN A 161 18.42 -8.72 -24.87
C GLN A 161 17.69 -9.34 -26.06
#